data_AF-A0A2W4LUR0-F1
#
_entry.id   AF-A0A2W4LUR0-F1
#
_cell.length_a   1.000
_cell.length_b   1.000
_cell.length_c   1.000
_cell.angle_alpha   90.00
_cell.angle_beta   90.00
_cell.angle_gamma   90.00
#
_symmetry.space_group_name_H-M   'P 1'
#
loop_
_entity.id
_entity.type
_entity.pdbx_description
1 polymer ?
#
loop_
_entity_poly.entity_id
_entity_poly.type
_entity_poly.pdbx_seq_one_letter_code
_entity_poly.pdbx_strand_id
1 'polypeptide(L)'
;MLPMLDLTHTNASSRHHGVLTSGYLARIHELNREYLQVLLAEPRVPRFGCLPPSLLDRLEALSPTARDAMAECPYALYSLRFDDAGFWEALGEQWDAQSLGQRPARSAPSAARSLCEVALFLAWHVAVCNPLATGLLYGMPPGVAQGLARRPLRWLQRVAADYPDLMMPRWPTNRCFWPNLIDAAGGGDAQRLRMARLLGSQLIAAELDAAQARSARRRMMLARATS
;
A
#
# COMPACT_ATOMS: atom_id res chain seq x y z
N MET A 1 -3.64 -43.39 -47.57
CA MET A 1 -4.41 -43.53 -46.31
C MET A 1 -3.46 -43.30 -45.15
N LEU A 2 -3.48 -42.09 -44.58
CA LEU A 2 -2.92 -41.70 -43.29
C LEU A 2 -3.88 -40.62 -42.77
N PRO A 3 -4.47 -40.75 -41.57
CA PRO A 3 -5.52 -39.85 -41.14
C PRO A 3 -4.95 -38.55 -40.55
N MET A 4 -5.57 -37.46 -41.01
CA MET A 4 -5.75 -36.15 -40.38
C MET A 4 -5.63 -36.16 -38.86
N LEU A 5 -4.72 -35.35 -38.32
CA LEU A 5 -4.79 -34.86 -36.94
C LEU A 5 -5.30 -33.41 -36.99
N ASP A 6 -6.55 -33.26 -36.55
CA ASP A 6 -7.23 -32.01 -36.31
C ASP A 6 -6.59 -31.32 -35.09
N LEU A 7 -5.86 -30.24 -35.32
CA LEU A 7 -5.39 -29.33 -34.27
C LEU A 7 -6.35 -28.16 -34.16
N THR A 8 -7.49 -28.39 -33.51
CA THR A 8 -8.45 -27.34 -33.18
C THR A 8 -8.88 -27.41 -31.72
N HIS A 9 -7.99 -26.97 -30.82
CA HIS A 9 -8.42 -26.45 -29.51
C HIS A 9 -7.48 -25.34 -29.03
N THR A 10 -7.46 -24.23 -29.76
CA THR A 10 -7.04 -22.94 -29.21
C THR A 10 -8.17 -22.44 -28.32
N ASN A 11 -8.22 -22.93 -27.09
CA ASN A 11 -9.17 -22.48 -26.09
C ASN A 11 -8.75 -21.07 -25.67
N ALA A 12 -9.27 -20.07 -26.39
CA ALA A 12 -9.16 -18.67 -26.05
C ALA A 12 -9.93 -18.42 -24.75
N SER A 13 -9.30 -18.75 -23.63
CA SER A 13 -9.74 -18.31 -22.31
C SER A 13 -9.72 -16.79 -22.33
N SER A 14 -10.89 -16.19 -22.46
CA SER A 14 -11.14 -14.77 -22.28
C SER A 14 -10.60 -14.37 -20.91
N ARG A 15 -9.35 -13.89 -20.89
CA ARG A 15 -8.74 -13.29 -19.72
C ARG A 15 -9.49 -12.00 -19.47
N HIS A 16 -10.53 -12.08 -18.65
CA HIS A 16 -11.03 -10.92 -17.93
C HIS A 16 -9.88 -10.44 -17.06
N HIS A 17 -9.07 -9.51 -17.58
CA HIS A 17 -8.01 -8.87 -16.83
C HIS A 17 -8.69 -7.90 -15.85
N GLY A 18 -9.18 -8.45 -14.74
CA GLY A 18 -9.65 -7.64 -13.63
C GLY A 18 -8.54 -6.66 -13.22
N VAL A 19 -8.92 -5.45 -12.81
CA VAL A 19 -7.96 -4.42 -12.37
C VAL A 19 -7.04 -4.99 -11.28
N LEU A 20 -7.58 -5.83 -10.39
CA LEU A 20 -6.81 -6.62 -9.44
C LEU A 20 -6.66 -8.05 -9.94
N THR A 21 -5.42 -8.45 -10.24
CA THR A 21 -5.09 -9.83 -10.57
C THR A 21 -4.90 -10.65 -9.28
N SER A 22 -5.08 -11.97 -9.36
CA SER A 22 -4.78 -12.88 -8.25
C SER A 22 -3.32 -12.77 -7.79
N GLY A 23 -2.40 -12.48 -8.71
CA GLY A 23 -0.99 -12.25 -8.40
C GLY A 23 -0.78 -11.03 -7.50
N TYR A 24 -1.43 -9.90 -7.79
CA TYR A 24 -1.33 -8.71 -6.92
C TYR A 24 -1.95 -8.94 -5.55
N LEU A 25 -3.09 -9.64 -5.48
CA LEU A 25 -3.72 -9.99 -4.20
C LEU A 25 -2.83 -10.91 -3.37
N ALA A 26 -2.20 -11.92 -3.97
CA ALA A 26 -1.27 -12.79 -3.26
C ALA A 26 -0.11 -12.00 -2.63
N ARG A 27 0.47 -11.05 -3.38
CA ARG A 27 1.58 -10.21 -2.90
C ARG A 27 1.15 -9.22 -1.83
N ILE A 28 -0.03 -8.62 -1.94
CA ILE A 28 -0.50 -7.70 -0.90
C ILE A 28 -0.83 -8.45 0.39
N HIS A 29 -1.35 -9.69 0.31
CA HIS A 29 -1.58 -10.52 1.49
C HIS A 29 -0.26 -10.93 2.17
N GLU A 30 0.77 -11.26 1.39
CA GLU A 30 2.12 -11.54 1.90
C GLU A 30 2.68 -10.33 2.67
N LEU A 31 2.66 -9.14 2.06
CA LEU A 31 3.15 -7.92 2.72
C LEU A 31 2.30 -7.50 3.92
N ASN A 32 0.98 -7.70 3.87
CA ASN A 32 0.13 -7.44 5.04
C ASN A 32 0.49 -8.35 6.21
N ARG A 33 0.80 -9.62 5.95
CA ARG A 33 1.21 -10.58 6.99
C ARG A 33 2.53 -10.17 7.62
N GLU A 34 3.53 -9.83 6.80
CA GLU A 34 4.83 -9.32 7.29
C GLU A 34 4.66 -8.01 8.05
N TYR A 35 3.81 -7.11 7.57
CA TYR A 35 3.51 -5.85 8.24
C TYR A 35 2.93 -6.05 9.63
N LEU A 36 1.98 -6.98 9.80
CA LEU A 36 1.43 -7.30 11.11
C LEU A 36 2.50 -7.86 12.07
N GLN A 37 3.48 -8.60 11.57
CA GLN A 37 4.59 -9.09 12.39
C GLN A 37 5.52 -7.95 12.82
N VAL A 38 5.92 -7.08 11.88
CA VAL A 38 6.73 -5.89 12.19
C VAL A 38 6.02 -5.00 13.19
N LEU A 39 4.73 -4.75 12.99
CA LEU A 39 3.92 -3.90 13.87
C LEU A 39 3.86 -4.41 15.32
N LEU A 40 3.91 -5.74 15.52
CA LEU A 40 3.94 -6.36 16.84
C LEU A 40 5.36 -6.42 17.45
N ALA A 41 6.40 -6.43 16.63
CA ALA A 41 7.79 -6.48 17.06
C ALA A 41 8.38 -5.10 17.40
N GLU A 42 7.81 -4.02 16.86
CA GLU A 42 8.27 -2.65 17.09
C GLU A 42 8.00 -2.18 18.55
N PRO A 43 8.91 -1.40 19.15
CA PRO A 43 8.70 -0.83 20.48
C PRO A 43 7.43 0.02 20.55
N ARG A 44 6.65 -0.17 21.63
CA ARG A 44 5.37 0.52 21.87
C ARG A 44 5.55 1.97 22.34
N VAL A 45 6.31 2.76 21.59
CA VAL A 45 6.53 4.17 21.88
C VAL A 45 5.34 4.97 21.31
N PRO A 46 4.61 5.75 22.13
CA PRO A 46 3.57 6.63 21.62
C PRO A 46 4.14 7.61 20.60
N ARG A 47 3.73 7.45 19.33
CA ARG A 47 4.07 8.37 18.24
C ARG A 47 2.82 8.69 17.46
N PHE A 48 2.81 9.85 16.82
CA PHE A 48 1.70 10.24 15.97
C PHE A 48 1.51 9.20 14.85
N GLY A 49 0.27 8.71 14.71
CA GLY A 49 -0.10 7.75 13.69
C GLY A 49 0.26 6.29 13.97
N CYS A 50 0.68 5.94 15.18
CA CYS A 50 0.70 4.56 15.66
C CYS A 50 -0.70 4.09 16.11
N LEU A 51 -0.90 2.76 16.17
CA LEU A 51 -2.10 2.22 16.82
C LEU A 51 -2.04 2.45 18.34
N PRO A 52 -3.18 2.70 19.00
CA PRO A 52 -3.27 2.70 20.45
C PRO A 52 -2.74 1.38 21.06
N PRO A 53 -2.04 1.42 22.21
CA PRO A 53 -1.51 0.20 22.85
C PRO A 53 -2.57 -0.88 23.07
N SER A 54 -3.81 -0.50 23.42
CA SER A 54 -4.91 -1.45 23.62
C SER A 54 -5.32 -2.21 22.35
N LEU A 55 -5.11 -1.64 21.16
CA LEU A 55 -5.32 -2.36 19.91
C LEU A 55 -4.15 -3.27 19.58
N LEU A 56 -2.92 -2.88 19.91
CA LEU A 56 -1.75 -3.74 19.77
C LEU A 56 -1.86 -4.96 20.69
N ASP A 57 -2.31 -4.79 21.94
CA ASP A 57 -2.57 -5.91 22.86
C ASP A 57 -3.60 -6.89 22.30
N ARG A 58 -4.71 -6.38 21.75
CA ARG A 58 -5.74 -7.21 21.12
C ARG A 58 -5.23 -7.91 19.87
N LEU A 59 -4.40 -7.24 19.06
CA LEU A 59 -3.78 -7.81 17.88
C LEU A 59 -2.79 -8.92 18.24
N GLU A 60 -2.00 -8.73 19.30
CA GLU A 60 -1.03 -9.71 19.82
C GLU A 60 -1.74 -10.96 20.37
N ALA A 61 -2.90 -10.77 21.02
CA ALA A 61 -3.73 -11.86 21.53
C ALA A 61 -4.40 -12.71 20.45
N LEU A 62 -4.38 -12.28 19.17
CA LEU A 62 -4.95 -13.06 18.08
C LEU A 62 -4.12 -14.30 17.77
N SER A 63 -4.82 -15.40 17.46
CA SER A 63 -4.21 -16.59 16.91
C SER A 63 -3.50 -16.28 15.57
N PRO A 64 -2.48 -17.06 15.18
CA PRO A 64 -1.83 -16.90 13.89
C PRO A 64 -2.82 -16.93 12.72
N THR A 65 -3.79 -17.85 12.75
CA THR A 65 -4.84 -17.97 11.73
C THR A 65 -5.75 -16.73 11.65
N ALA A 66 -6.08 -16.11 12.78
CA ALA A 66 -6.85 -14.87 12.79
C ALA A 66 -6.05 -13.71 12.18
N ARG A 67 -4.74 -13.63 12.46
CA ARG A 67 -3.85 -12.65 11.81
C ARG A 67 -3.71 -12.88 10.31
N ASP A 68 -3.65 -14.14 9.87
CA ASP A 68 -3.67 -14.49 8.45
C ASP A 68 -4.97 -14.03 7.77
N ALA A 69 -6.11 -14.25 8.42
CA ALA A 69 -7.40 -13.77 7.92
C ALA A 69 -7.47 -12.24 7.85
N MET A 70 -6.80 -11.50 8.74
CA MET A 70 -6.65 -10.05 8.58
C MET A 70 -5.77 -9.69 7.38
N ALA A 71 -4.67 -10.42 7.16
CA ALA A 71 -3.72 -10.16 6.08
C ALA A 71 -4.34 -10.30 4.68
N GLU A 72 -5.39 -11.10 4.54
CA GLU A 72 -6.21 -11.25 3.32
C GLU A 72 -7.03 -10.01 2.92
N CYS A 73 -6.78 -8.83 3.51
CA CYS A 73 -7.36 -7.59 2.99
C CYS A 73 -6.86 -7.34 1.55
N PRO A 74 -7.76 -6.96 0.61
CA PRO A 74 -7.40 -6.77 -0.80
C PRO A 74 -6.66 -5.43 -1.06
N TYR A 75 -6.06 -4.86 -0.02
CA TYR A 75 -5.32 -3.60 0.00
C TYR A 75 -4.29 -3.64 1.13
N ALA A 76 -3.30 -2.74 1.07
CA ALA A 76 -2.27 -2.61 2.10
C ALA A 76 -2.89 -2.20 3.44
N LEU A 77 -2.58 -2.91 4.53
CA LEU A 77 -2.94 -2.50 5.90
C LEU A 77 -2.07 -1.35 6.43
N TYR A 78 -1.04 -0.98 5.67
CA TYR A 78 -0.15 0.13 5.93
C TYR A 78 -0.32 1.25 4.89
N SER A 79 0.08 2.45 5.27
CA SER A 79 0.27 3.59 4.39
C SER A 79 1.76 3.82 4.20
N LEU A 80 2.12 4.27 2.99
CA LEU A 80 3.42 4.84 2.64
C LEU A 80 3.27 6.34 2.35
N ARG A 81 2.24 6.99 2.92
CA ARG A 81 1.88 8.39 2.68
C ARG A 81 1.61 8.72 1.21
N PHE A 82 1.12 7.78 0.42
CA PHE A 82 0.79 8.03 -1.00
C PHE A 82 -0.35 9.04 -1.19
N ASP A 83 -1.15 9.29 -0.14
CA ASP A 83 -2.19 10.32 -0.10
C ASP A 83 -1.63 11.77 -0.01
N ASP A 84 -0.35 11.91 0.33
CA ASP A 84 0.38 13.15 0.45
C ASP A 84 1.25 13.41 -0.80
N ALA A 85 0.62 13.94 -1.85
CA ALA A 85 1.30 14.26 -3.10
C ALA A 85 2.44 15.28 -2.91
N GLY A 86 2.29 16.23 -1.98
CA GLY A 86 3.30 17.26 -1.72
C GLY A 86 4.58 16.66 -1.13
N PHE A 87 4.44 15.69 -0.22
CA PHE A 87 5.58 14.93 0.30
C PHE A 87 6.36 14.22 -0.83
N TRP A 88 5.67 13.52 -1.72
CA TRP A 88 6.30 12.77 -2.82
C TRP A 88 6.91 13.68 -3.90
N GLU A 89 6.29 14.82 -4.18
CA GLU A 89 6.85 15.86 -5.07
C GLU A 89 8.16 16.42 -4.49
N ALA A 90 8.14 16.88 -3.24
CA ALA A 90 9.31 17.46 -2.57
C ALA A 90 10.48 16.46 -2.47
N LEU A 91 10.19 15.20 -2.14
CA LEU A 91 11.20 14.14 -2.08
C LEU A 91 11.82 13.84 -3.45
N GLY A 92 11.04 13.99 -4.50
CA GLY A 92 11.49 13.89 -5.88
C GLY A 92 12.42 15.04 -6.28
N GLU A 93 12.03 16.28 -6.00
CA GLU A 93 12.83 17.48 -6.26
C GLU A 93 14.16 17.46 -5.50
N GLN A 94 14.13 17.07 -4.22
CA GLN A 94 15.34 16.90 -3.41
C GLN A 94 16.32 15.90 -4.04
N TRP A 95 15.81 14.79 -4.56
CA TRP A 95 16.65 13.79 -5.22
C TRP A 95 17.27 14.32 -6.50
N ASP A 96 16.50 15.01 -7.33
CA ASP A 96 16.99 15.57 -8.60
C ASP A 96 18.10 16.61 -8.33
N ALA A 97 18.00 17.38 -7.23
CA ALA A 97 19.05 18.30 -6.78
C ALA A 97 20.30 17.61 -6.20
N GLN A 98 20.15 16.43 -5.57
CA GLN A 98 21.22 15.72 -4.86
C GLN A 98 21.91 14.61 -5.68
N SER A 99 21.55 14.43 -6.95
CA SER A 99 21.92 13.25 -7.77
C SER A 99 23.41 13.08 -8.11
N LEU A 100 24.34 13.79 -7.46
CA LEU A 100 25.79 13.61 -7.58
C LEU A 100 26.42 13.26 -6.22
N GLY A 101 26.59 11.96 -5.94
CA GLY A 101 27.68 11.45 -5.09
C GLY A 101 27.38 11.04 -3.64
N GLN A 102 26.18 11.29 -3.09
CA GLN A 102 25.90 10.91 -1.70
C GLN A 102 25.34 9.49 -1.59
N ARG A 103 26.13 8.60 -0.97
CA ARG A 103 25.69 7.26 -0.57
C ARG A 103 24.83 7.40 0.70
N PRO A 104 23.66 6.74 0.80
CA PRO A 104 22.86 6.80 2.02
C PRO A 104 23.69 6.37 3.23
N ALA A 105 23.52 7.07 4.35
CA ALA A 105 24.14 6.67 5.61
C ALA A 105 23.71 5.23 5.93
N ARG A 106 24.69 4.36 6.18
CA ARG A 106 24.42 2.96 6.50
C ARG A 106 23.87 2.85 7.93
N SER A 107 22.58 3.10 8.10
CA SER A 107 21.86 2.65 9.29
C SER A 107 21.79 1.13 9.29
N ALA A 108 21.86 0.51 10.47
CA ALA A 108 21.70 -0.93 10.62
C ALA A 108 20.36 -1.38 10.00
N PRO A 109 20.31 -2.53 9.31
CA PRO A 109 19.07 -3.05 8.74
C PRO A 109 18.08 -3.36 9.87
N SER A 110 16.85 -2.86 9.75
CA SER A 110 15.70 -3.23 10.59
C SER A 110 14.66 -3.96 9.74
N ALA A 111 13.83 -4.80 10.36
CA ALA A 111 12.75 -5.49 9.67
C ALA A 111 11.76 -4.50 9.02
N ALA A 112 11.43 -3.40 9.72
CA ALA A 112 10.59 -2.33 9.19
C ALA A 112 11.18 -1.67 7.94
N ARG A 113 12.49 -1.39 7.92
CA ARG A 113 13.15 -0.83 6.75
C ARG A 113 13.12 -1.78 5.56
N SER A 114 13.46 -3.05 5.77
CA SER A 114 13.45 -4.06 4.71
C SER A 114 12.04 -4.23 4.13
N LEU A 115 11.02 -4.28 4.99
CA LEU A 115 9.62 -4.35 4.57
C LEU A 115 9.20 -3.08 3.80
N CYS A 116 9.61 -1.89 4.26
CA CYS A 116 9.34 -0.63 3.57
C CYS A 116 9.95 -0.61 2.17
N GLU A 117 11.18 -1.10 2.02
CA GLU A 117 11.84 -1.22 0.70
C GLU A 117 11.03 -2.14 -0.22
N VAL A 118 10.70 -3.36 0.22
CA VAL A 118 9.92 -4.31 -0.59
C VAL A 118 8.54 -3.75 -0.95
N ALA A 119 7.86 -3.11 -0.02
CA ALA A 119 6.55 -2.49 -0.26
C ALA A 119 6.62 -1.35 -1.28
N LEU A 120 7.66 -0.51 -1.22
CA LEU A 120 7.90 0.54 -2.21
C LEU A 120 8.19 -0.02 -3.60
N PHE A 121 8.99 -1.08 -3.69
CA PHE A 121 9.26 -1.77 -4.95
C PHE A 121 7.99 -2.36 -5.57
N LEU A 122 7.14 -3.01 -4.76
CA LEU A 122 5.87 -3.53 -5.27
C LEU A 122 4.94 -2.39 -5.72
N ALA A 123 4.83 -1.33 -4.92
CA ALA A 123 4.02 -0.15 -5.28
C ALA A 123 4.50 0.50 -6.59
N TRP A 124 5.81 0.64 -6.77
CA TRP A 124 6.42 1.11 -8.02
C TRP A 124 6.10 0.17 -9.19
N HIS A 125 6.26 -1.15 -9.00
CA HIS A 125 5.98 -2.13 -10.05
C HIS A 125 4.51 -2.09 -10.49
N VAL A 126 3.58 -2.02 -9.54
CA VAL A 126 2.15 -1.86 -9.83
C VAL A 126 1.89 -0.53 -10.54
N ALA A 127 2.54 0.57 -10.12
CA ALA A 127 2.40 1.86 -10.79
C ALA A 127 2.87 1.85 -12.25
N VAL A 128 3.92 1.10 -12.57
CA VAL A 128 4.43 0.93 -13.92
C VAL A 128 3.50 0.03 -14.76
N CYS A 129 3.07 -1.10 -14.21
CA CYS A 129 2.37 -2.14 -14.98
C CYS A 129 0.84 -1.96 -15.03
N ASN A 130 0.23 -1.45 -13.96
CA ASN A 130 -1.21 -1.28 -13.83
C ASN A 130 -1.54 -0.10 -12.89
N PRO A 131 -1.49 1.15 -13.40
CA PRO A 131 -1.76 2.34 -12.60
C PRO A 131 -3.11 2.31 -11.88
N LEU A 132 -4.15 1.70 -12.46
CA LEU A 132 -5.47 1.61 -11.83
C LEU A 132 -5.44 0.74 -10.56
N ALA A 133 -4.64 -0.32 -10.55
CA ALA A 133 -4.47 -1.18 -9.37
C ALA A 133 -3.79 -0.46 -8.21
N THR A 134 -2.98 0.57 -8.45
CA THR A 134 -2.33 1.34 -7.36
C THR A 134 -3.35 2.05 -6.47
N GLY A 135 -4.42 2.58 -7.06
CA GLY A 135 -5.50 3.21 -6.32
C GLY A 135 -6.19 2.21 -5.40
N LEU A 136 -6.51 1.01 -5.91
CA LEU A 136 -7.21 -0.03 -5.16
C LEU A 136 -6.34 -0.66 -4.06
N LEU A 137 -5.08 -0.96 -4.35
CA LEU A 137 -4.19 -1.63 -3.41
C LEU A 137 -3.60 -0.68 -2.36
N TYR A 138 -3.27 0.55 -2.77
CA TYR A 138 -2.46 1.47 -1.98
C TYR A 138 -3.11 2.83 -1.74
N GLY A 139 -4.36 3.04 -2.16
CA GLY A 139 -4.99 4.38 -2.08
C GLY A 139 -4.17 5.46 -2.78
N MET A 140 -3.38 5.08 -3.79
CA MET A 140 -2.42 5.96 -4.44
C MET A 140 -3.12 6.82 -5.50
N PRO A 141 -3.13 8.17 -5.38
CA PRO A 141 -3.70 9.03 -6.41
C PRO A 141 -2.91 8.93 -7.72
N PRO A 142 -3.55 9.11 -8.90
CA PRO A 142 -2.89 8.95 -10.20
C PRO A 142 -1.63 9.78 -10.40
N GLY A 143 -1.59 11.01 -9.86
CA GLY A 143 -0.40 11.87 -9.95
C GLY A 143 0.79 11.32 -9.19
N VAL A 144 0.56 10.74 -8.00
CA VAL A 144 1.61 10.09 -7.20
C VAL A 144 2.07 8.81 -7.87
N ALA A 145 1.15 8.00 -8.42
CA ALA A 145 1.49 6.80 -9.18
C ALA A 145 2.37 7.10 -10.39
N GLN A 146 2.00 8.13 -11.17
CA GLN A 146 2.78 8.56 -12.32
C GLN A 146 4.16 9.10 -11.92
N GLY A 147 4.23 9.89 -10.84
CA GLY A 147 5.49 10.38 -10.30
C GLY A 147 6.38 9.24 -9.86
N LEU A 148 5.84 8.29 -9.10
CA LEU A 148 6.55 7.11 -8.59
C LEU A 148 7.10 6.25 -9.74
N ALA A 149 6.28 5.95 -10.75
CA ALA A 149 6.66 5.12 -11.89
C ALA A 149 7.85 5.68 -12.70
N ARG A 150 8.07 7.00 -12.67
CA ARG A 150 9.19 7.67 -13.35
C ARG A 150 10.49 7.67 -12.54
N ARG A 151 10.45 7.30 -11.26
CA ARG A 151 11.64 7.33 -10.39
C ARG A 151 12.52 6.10 -10.61
N PRO A 152 13.85 6.25 -10.53
CA PRO A 152 14.77 5.13 -10.65
C PRO A 152 14.71 4.26 -9.38
N LEU A 153 14.94 2.96 -9.51
CA LEU A 153 14.88 2.02 -8.38
C LEU A 153 15.79 2.42 -7.20
N ARG A 154 16.99 2.95 -7.48
CA ARG A 154 17.93 3.45 -6.46
C ARG A 154 17.37 4.57 -5.59
N TRP A 155 16.41 5.35 -6.12
CA TRP A 155 15.72 6.37 -5.34
C TRP A 155 14.81 5.72 -4.30
N LEU A 156 14.05 4.68 -4.66
CA LEU A 156 13.19 3.93 -3.73
C LEU A 156 13.99 3.34 -2.56
N GLN A 157 15.16 2.76 -2.86
CA GLN A 157 16.06 2.21 -1.83
C GLN A 157 16.53 3.29 -0.86
N ARG A 158 16.83 4.49 -1.39
CA ARG A 158 17.20 5.63 -0.56
C ARG A 158 16.02 6.14 0.26
N VAL A 159 14.81 6.22 -0.32
CA VAL A 159 13.61 6.60 0.43
C VAL A 159 13.36 5.65 1.60
N ALA A 160 13.44 4.33 1.37
CA ALA A 160 13.30 3.34 2.45
C ALA A 160 14.39 3.48 3.53
N ALA A 161 15.60 3.88 3.15
CA ALA A 161 16.72 4.08 4.08
C ALA A 161 16.59 5.36 4.91
N ASP A 162 16.19 6.45 4.26
CA ASP A 162 16.16 7.79 4.86
C ASP A 162 14.85 8.02 5.65
N TYR A 163 13.78 7.27 5.34
CA TYR A 163 12.46 7.39 5.96
C TYR A 163 11.94 6.04 6.49
N PRO A 164 12.59 5.45 7.51
CA PRO A 164 12.16 4.16 8.07
C PRO A 164 10.74 4.20 8.68
N ASP A 165 10.31 5.37 9.16
CA ASP A 165 8.97 5.59 9.72
C ASP A 165 7.89 5.88 8.64
N LEU A 166 8.20 5.70 7.35
CA LEU A 166 7.25 5.94 6.26
C LEU A 166 6.07 4.95 6.29
N MET A 167 6.31 3.74 6.80
CA MET A 167 5.31 2.69 6.89
C MET A 167 4.49 2.85 8.17
N MET A 168 3.26 3.32 8.04
CA MET A 168 2.36 3.60 9.15
C MET A 168 1.09 2.73 9.04
N PRO A 169 0.40 2.38 10.14
CA PRO A 169 -0.92 1.76 10.04
C PRO A 169 -1.87 2.62 9.20
N ARG A 170 -2.70 2.01 8.36
CA ARG A 170 -3.77 2.78 7.69
C ARG A 170 -4.82 3.23 8.71
N TRP A 171 -5.27 4.47 8.59
CA TRP A 171 -6.34 5.05 9.41
C TRP A 171 -6.18 4.79 10.92
N PRO A 172 -5.02 5.11 11.52
CA PRO A 172 -4.74 4.78 12.92
C PRO A 172 -5.72 5.49 13.88
N THR A 173 -6.34 6.59 13.43
CA THR A 173 -7.33 7.38 14.17
C THR A 173 -8.78 6.99 13.87
N ASN A 174 -9.04 6.12 12.90
CA ASN A 174 -10.39 5.67 12.60
C ASN A 174 -10.85 4.69 13.68
N ARG A 175 -11.87 5.11 14.44
CA ARG A 175 -12.39 4.38 15.61
C ARG A 175 -13.06 3.06 15.28
N CYS A 176 -13.37 2.78 14.01
CA CYS A 176 -14.11 1.59 13.60
C CYS A 176 -13.23 0.58 12.87
N PHE A 177 -12.30 1.03 12.03
CA PHE A 177 -11.58 0.14 11.11
C PHE A 177 -10.79 -0.96 11.84
N TRP A 178 -9.77 -0.59 12.62
CA TRP A 178 -8.93 -1.56 13.32
C TRP A 178 -9.70 -2.38 14.37
N PRO A 179 -10.54 -1.79 15.23
CA PRO A 179 -11.34 -2.56 16.18
C PRO A 179 -12.21 -3.62 15.49
N ASN A 180 -12.96 -3.24 14.45
CA ASN A 180 -13.85 -4.17 13.75
C ASN A 180 -13.06 -5.28 13.04
N LEU A 181 -11.92 -4.94 12.44
CA LEU A 181 -11.08 -5.92 11.75
C LEU A 181 -10.50 -6.96 12.74
N ILE A 182 -9.99 -6.49 13.88
CA ILE A 182 -9.43 -7.34 14.94
C ILE A 182 -10.53 -8.22 15.56
N ASP A 183 -11.68 -7.63 15.91
CA ASP A 183 -12.79 -8.37 16.55
C ASP A 183 -13.39 -9.41 15.61
N ALA A 184 -13.57 -9.08 14.34
CA ALA A 184 -14.10 -10.02 13.35
C ALA A 184 -13.16 -11.20 13.13
N ALA A 185 -11.85 -10.93 13.04
CA ALA A 185 -10.84 -11.97 12.86
C ALA A 185 -10.71 -12.86 14.11
N GLY A 186 -10.66 -12.26 15.30
CA GLY A 186 -10.56 -13.00 16.57
C GLY A 186 -11.79 -13.86 16.87
N GLY A 187 -12.99 -13.40 16.47
CA GLY A 187 -14.23 -14.16 16.62
C GLY A 187 -14.48 -15.21 15.53
N GLY A 188 -13.65 -15.28 14.48
CA GLY A 188 -13.89 -16.15 13.33
C GLY A 188 -15.15 -15.80 12.52
N ASP A 189 -15.69 -14.59 12.68
CA ASP A 189 -16.92 -14.16 12.01
C ASP A 189 -16.60 -13.69 10.58
N ALA A 190 -16.75 -14.61 9.63
CA ALA A 190 -16.47 -14.36 8.22
C ALA A 190 -17.31 -13.22 7.63
N GLN A 191 -18.54 -13.00 8.11
CA GLN A 191 -19.39 -11.92 7.61
C GLN A 191 -18.91 -10.56 8.11
N ARG A 192 -18.63 -10.43 9.42
CA ARG A 192 -18.04 -9.20 9.97
C ARG A 192 -16.69 -8.91 9.35
N LEU A 193 -15.89 -9.94 9.06
CA LEU A 193 -14.58 -9.77 8.43
C LEU A 193 -14.73 -9.23 7.00
N ARG A 194 -15.68 -9.75 6.21
CA ARG A 194 -16.02 -9.19 4.90
C ARG A 194 -16.47 -7.72 5.00
N MET A 195 -17.27 -7.37 6.00
CA MET A 195 -17.71 -5.99 6.21
C MET A 195 -16.57 -5.05 6.60
N ALA A 196 -15.65 -5.49 7.48
CA ALA A 196 -14.45 -4.72 7.83
C ALA A 196 -13.54 -4.48 6.62
N ARG A 197 -13.37 -5.49 5.76
CA ARG A 197 -12.64 -5.37 4.48
C ARG A 197 -13.34 -4.37 3.54
N LEU A 198 -14.66 -4.45 3.39
CA LEU A 198 -15.43 -3.51 2.58
C LEU A 198 -15.29 -2.06 3.09
N LEU A 199 -15.34 -1.85 4.41
CA LEU A 199 -15.11 -0.54 5.01
C LEU A 199 -13.74 0.03 4.62
N GLY A 200 -12.68 -0.78 4.64
CA GLY A 200 -11.37 -0.32 4.20
C GLY A 200 -11.34 0.06 2.72
N SER A 201 -12.00 -0.70 1.84
CA SER A 201 -12.14 -0.32 0.43
C SER A 201 -12.89 1.01 0.25
N GLN A 202 -13.94 1.25 1.04
CA GLN A 202 -14.68 2.52 1.03
C GLN A 202 -13.82 3.69 1.53
N LEU A 203 -13.00 3.48 2.56
CA LEU A 203 -12.06 4.48 3.06
C LEU A 203 -11.00 4.84 2.01
N ILE A 204 -10.47 3.85 1.28
CA ILE A 204 -9.57 4.08 0.15
C ILE A 204 -10.25 4.93 -0.94
N ALA A 205 -11.48 4.59 -1.30
CA ALA A 205 -12.22 5.36 -2.30
C ALA A 205 -12.39 6.83 -1.86
N ALA A 206 -12.76 7.05 -0.59
CA ALA A 206 -12.91 8.40 -0.03
C ALA A 206 -11.58 9.19 -0.03
N GLU A 207 -10.45 8.55 0.26
CA GLU A 207 -9.13 9.18 0.19
C GLU A 207 -8.76 9.61 -1.23
N LEU A 208 -9.01 8.73 -2.22
CA LEU A 208 -8.75 9.01 -3.63
C LEU A 208 -9.59 10.19 -4.12
N ASP A 209 -10.89 10.21 -3.80
CA ASP A 209 -11.79 11.31 -4.13
C ASP A 209 -11.31 12.62 -3.51
N ALA A 210 -10.92 12.59 -2.23
CA ALA A 210 -10.39 13.76 -1.54
C ALA A 210 -9.08 14.26 -2.17
N ALA A 211 -8.18 13.36 -2.58
CA ALA A 211 -6.92 13.71 -3.23
C ALA A 211 -7.14 14.33 -4.62
N GLN A 212 -8.11 13.81 -5.38
CA GLN A 212 -8.50 14.38 -6.68
C GLN A 212 -9.08 15.79 -6.51
N ALA A 213 -9.97 16.00 -5.53
CA ALA A 213 -10.52 17.31 -5.24
C ALA A 213 -9.43 18.33 -4.84
N ARG A 214 -8.45 17.93 -4.02
CA ARG A 214 -7.29 18.78 -3.67
C ARG A 214 -6.48 19.16 -4.91
N SER A 215 -6.21 18.20 -5.79
CA SER A 215 -5.45 18.39 -7.03
C SER A 215 -6.16 19.34 -7.99
N ALA A 216 -7.49 19.21 -8.13
CA ALA A 216 -8.30 20.12 -8.95
C ALA A 216 -8.24 21.56 -8.42
N ARG A 217 -8.40 21.77 -7.11
CA ARG A 217 -8.31 23.09 -6.48
C ARG A 217 -6.93 23.74 -6.67
N ARG A 218 -5.84 22.98 -6.49
CA ARG A 218 -4.46 23.48 -6.70
C ARG A 218 -4.25 23.96 -8.13
N ARG A 219 -4.72 23.20 -9.13
CA ARG A 219 -4.64 23.61 -10.55
C ARG A 219 -5.41 24.90 -10.83
N MET A 220 -6.60 25.06 -10.25
CA MET A 220 -7.40 26.29 -10.41
C MET A 220 -6.71 27.50 -9.77
N MET A 221 -6.07 27.34 -8.62
CA MET A 221 -5.33 28.44 -7.96
C MET A 221 -4.10 28.86 -8.79
N LEU A 222 -3.34 27.90 -9.32
CA LEU A 222 -2.16 28.20 -10.14
C LEU A 222 -2.54 28.93 -11.44
N ALA A 223 -3.59 28.49 -12.13
CA ALA A 223 -4.07 29.15 -13.35
C ALA A 223 -4.50 30.61 -13.14
N ARG A 224 -5.04 30.93 -11.95
CA ARG A 224 -5.40 32.30 -11.56
C ARG A 224 -4.21 33.18 -11.21
N ALA A 225 -3.11 32.60 -10.73
CA ALA A 225 -1.91 33.37 -10.38
C ALA A 225 -1.06 33.73 -11.61
N THR A 226 -1.26 33.04 -12.74
CA THR A 226 -0.54 33.27 -14.00
C THR A 226 -1.33 34.11 -15.01
N SER A 227 -2.53 34.58 -14.65
CA SER A 227 -3.40 35.46 -15.46
C SER A 227 -3.36 36.88 -14.92
#